data_AF-M7STH8-F1
#
_entry.id   AF-M7STH8-F1
#
_cell.length_a   1.000
_cell.length_b   1.000
_cell.length_c   1.000
_cell.angle_alpha   90.00
_cell.angle_beta   90.00
_cell.angle_gamma   90.00
#
_symmetry.space_group_name_H-M   'P 1'
#
loop_
_entity.id
_entity.type
_entity.pdbx_description
1 polymer ?
#
loop_
_entity_poly.entity_id
_entity_poly.type
_entity_poly.pdbx_seq_one_letter_code
_entity_poly.pdbx_strand_id
1 'polypeptide(L)'
;MKIDVSPLESLVFGTNEEEISDMTAILGDVQFGGFEIQYAHRPPRRIGPVGQAMKSLSIDGRGGERIVHMYWGVNHIPDRVRFVTNRGRQLVLGHANEQRVPAEQLGNGTTTFSGFYGFWSDRHKPQTRLDAVGGFYVNNPFAMPGPPVEEPRDSNGFWWEPSPPPPAYLAEYGRVWGQSEYHDRFRNADIRTPGQRSFVCWLDCSRPLDQVRVTLCHGTANHHLPLSAITFRYADGSGSGSSGDEETIGPKYFSPPTDAEGANGHPWCFCAWGSKREDEQQARPHYFHETWSPRSGGGGSDGGGSRLRNVLVWLDEGGRLAGIQMVAMDSSESPKWGYCVGKHAGVIDLNAVNDDEPADDARAGRGAVGLKFFINSNGRSVTREDSVVVAIQALKGAE
;
A
#
# COMPACT_ATOMS: atom_id res chain seq x y z
N MET A 1 21.02 -11.25 32.44
CA MET A 1 19.96 -11.35 31.41
C MET A 1 18.73 -10.66 31.98
N LYS A 2 18.43 -9.42 31.56
CA LYS A 2 17.15 -8.78 31.93
C LYS A 2 16.08 -9.48 31.10
N ILE A 3 15.20 -10.24 31.74
CA ILE A 3 14.03 -10.81 31.08
C ILE A 3 13.17 -9.61 30.70
N ASP A 4 12.97 -9.40 29.40
CA ASP A 4 12.00 -8.43 28.91
C ASP A 4 10.61 -8.98 29.24
N VAL A 5 10.07 -8.56 30.38
CA VAL A 5 8.71 -8.88 30.84
C VAL A 5 7.69 -7.93 30.22
N SER A 6 7.99 -7.35 29.05
CA SER A 6 7.05 -6.47 28.36
C SER A 6 5.72 -7.20 28.12
N PRO A 7 4.60 -6.66 28.64
CA PRO A 7 3.31 -7.33 28.52
C PRO A 7 2.83 -7.32 27.06
N LEU A 8 1.95 -8.26 26.74
CA LEU A 8 1.09 -8.16 25.55
C LEU A 8 0.34 -6.82 25.62
N GLU A 9 0.39 -6.04 24.55
CA GLU A 9 -0.35 -4.80 24.43
C GLU A 9 -1.62 -5.04 23.62
N SER A 10 -2.74 -4.51 24.10
CA SER A 10 -4.04 -4.65 23.45
C SER A 10 -4.52 -3.35 22.82
N LEU A 11 -5.11 -3.47 21.63
CA LEU A 11 -5.78 -2.41 20.92
C LEU A 11 -7.25 -2.82 20.72
N VAL A 12 -8.09 -2.38 21.65
CA VAL A 12 -9.55 -2.60 21.63
C VAL A 12 -10.22 -1.42 20.94
N PHE A 13 -11.09 -1.71 19.97
CA PHE A 13 -11.73 -0.72 19.09
C PHE A 13 -12.72 0.18 19.84
N GLY A 14 -13.36 -0.37 20.85
CA GLY A 14 -14.32 0.32 21.69
C GLY A 14 -14.98 -0.65 22.66
N THR A 15 -15.60 -0.11 23.70
CA THR A 15 -16.33 -0.86 24.72
C THR A 15 -17.84 -0.78 24.53
N ASN A 16 -18.30 0.09 23.63
CA ASN A 16 -19.69 0.26 23.25
C ASN A 16 -19.79 0.79 21.81
N GLU A 17 -21.00 0.82 21.26
CA GLU A 17 -21.23 1.24 19.87
C GLU A 17 -20.90 2.71 19.62
N GLU A 18 -21.11 3.59 20.59
CA GLU A 18 -20.74 5.01 20.47
C GLU A 18 -19.22 5.15 20.23
N GLU A 19 -18.40 4.45 21.01
CA GLU A 19 -16.95 4.44 20.85
C GLU A 19 -16.50 3.84 19.52
N ILE A 20 -17.11 2.73 19.10
CA ILE A 20 -16.77 2.04 17.85
C ILE A 20 -17.17 2.90 16.65
N SER A 21 -18.34 3.55 16.70
CA SER A 21 -18.82 4.44 15.64
C SER A 21 -18.00 5.73 15.51
N ASP A 22 -17.23 6.09 16.55
CA ASP A 22 -16.33 7.24 16.52
C ASP A 22 -15.01 6.97 15.79
N MET A 23 -14.72 5.69 15.47
CA MET A 23 -13.51 5.29 14.75
C MET A 23 -13.50 5.87 13.33
N THR A 24 -12.39 6.51 12.96
CA THR A 24 -12.19 7.17 11.66
C THR A 24 -11.09 6.54 10.83
N ALA A 25 -10.16 5.82 11.44
CA ALA A 25 -9.13 5.08 10.72
C ALA A 25 -8.48 3.99 11.57
N ILE A 26 -7.92 2.98 10.90
CA ILE A 26 -6.91 2.08 11.44
C ILE A 26 -5.61 2.29 10.67
N LEU A 27 -4.49 2.32 11.40
CA LEU A 27 -3.16 2.49 10.87
C LEU A 27 -2.25 1.38 11.36
N GLY A 28 -1.33 0.95 10.52
CA GLY A 28 -0.27 0.02 10.89
C GLY A 28 1.04 0.38 10.23
N ASP A 29 2.12 0.24 10.99
CA ASP A 29 3.47 0.36 10.47
C ASP A 29 3.77 -0.81 9.53
N VAL A 30 4.28 -0.54 8.33
CA VAL A 30 4.53 -1.60 7.33
C VAL A 30 5.62 -2.59 7.73
N GLN A 31 6.48 -2.23 8.70
CA GLN A 31 7.45 -3.13 9.31
C GLN A 31 6.98 -3.71 10.64
N PHE A 32 5.69 -3.51 10.98
CA PHE A 32 5.04 -3.99 12.20
C PHE A 32 5.63 -3.40 13.48
N GLY A 33 6.16 -2.17 13.43
CA GLY A 33 6.62 -1.44 14.62
C GLY A 33 5.50 -1.08 15.61
N GLY A 34 4.27 -0.94 15.11
CA GLY A 34 3.12 -0.52 15.91
C GLY A 34 1.86 -0.30 15.09
N PHE A 35 0.76 -0.10 15.80
CA PHE A 35 -0.58 0.08 15.24
C PHE A 35 -1.34 1.17 15.98
N GLU A 36 -2.18 1.90 15.26
CA GLU A 36 -2.97 3.00 15.82
C GLU A 36 -4.41 2.96 15.32
N ILE A 37 -5.35 3.34 16.18
CA ILE A 37 -6.73 3.65 15.82
C ILE A 37 -6.96 5.13 16.07
N GLN A 38 -7.50 5.79 15.06
CA GLN A 38 -7.93 7.17 15.14
C GLN A 38 -9.44 7.24 15.32
N TYR A 39 -9.85 8.25 16.07
CA TYR A 39 -11.24 8.52 16.37
C TYR A 39 -11.54 10.00 16.11
N ALA A 40 -12.80 10.34 15.85
CA ALA A 40 -13.18 11.71 15.54
C ALA A 40 -13.19 12.63 16.77
N HIS A 41 -13.63 12.14 17.94
CA HIS A 41 -13.88 12.97 19.12
C HIS A 41 -13.11 12.52 20.37
N ARG A 42 -12.08 11.68 20.20
CA ARG A 42 -11.25 11.19 21.31
C ARG A 42 -9.79 10.99 20.89
N PRO A 43 -8.87 10.92 21.86
CA PRO A 43 -7.47 10.65 21.56
C PRO A 43 -7.28 9.32 20.82
N PRO A 44 -6.31 9.24 19.90
CA PRO A 44 -5.95 7.99 19.26
C PRO A 44 -5.46 6.97 20.28
N ARG A 45 -5.69 5.69 20.00
CA ARG A 45 -5.13 4.57 20.78
C ARG A 45 -4.04 3.90 19.96
N ARG A 46 -2.91 3.59 20.59
CA ARG A 46 -1.74 3.01 19.91
C ARG A 46 -1.13 1.88 20.74
N ILE A 47 -0.63 0.86 20.06
CA ILE A 47 0.23 -0.19 20.61
C ILE A 47 1.49 -0.33 19.76
N GLY A 48 2.53 -0.93 20.34
CA GLY A 48 3.84 -1.05 19.71
C GLY A 48 4.68 0.23 19.82
N PRO A 49 6.01 0.09 19.93
CA PRO A 49 6.88 1.22 20.26
C PRO A 49 7.22 2.13 19.07
N VAL A 50 7.08 1.65 17.83
CA VAL A 50 7.58 2.34 16.63
C VAL A 50 6.45 2.55 15.63
N GLY A 51 6.47 3.65 14.88
CA GLY A 51 5.44 4.00 13.91
C GLY A 51 6.05 4.90 12.84
N GLN A 52 6.93 4.31 12.03
CA GLN A 52 7.79 5.05 11.11
C GLN A 52 7.22 5.16 9.71
N ALA A 53 6.53 4.14 9.23
CA ALA A 53 5.90 4.14 7.92
C ALA A 53 4.49 3.57 8.05
N MET A 54 3.57 4.44 8.49
CA MET A 54 2.20 4.07 8.78
C MET A 54 1.34 4.10 7.53
N LYS A 55 0.77 2.95 7.19
CA LYS A 55 -0.28 2.81 6.18
C LYS A 55 -1.64 2.90 6.87
N SER A 56 -2.58 3.60 6.26
CA SER A 56 -3.88 3.91 6.87
C SER A 56 -5.04 3.44 6.01
N LEU A 57 -6.07 2.89 6.64
CA LEU A 57 -7.40 2.70 6.06
C LEU A 57 -8.38 3.61 6.80
N SER A 58 -9.00 4.54 6.06
CA SER A 58 -10.10 5.35 6.58
C SER A 58 -11.32 4.47 6.83
N ILE A 59 -12.03 4.73 7.92
CA ILE A 59 -13.24 4.02 8.34
C ILE A 59 -14.36 5.04 8.48
N ASP A 60 -15.47 4.80 7.80
CA ASP A 60 -16.70 5.55 7.98
C ASP A 60 -17.48 5.02 9.20
N GLY A 61 -16.95 5.28 10.40
CA GLY A 61 -17.49 4.77 11.66
C GLY A 61 -18.95 5.15 11.88
N ARG A 62 -19.32 6.41 11.67
CA ARG A 62 -20.71 6.88 11.84
C ARG A 62 -21.63 6.42 10.72
N GLY A 63 -21.11 6.21 9.50
CA GLY A 63 -21.85 5.56 8.41
C GLY A 63 -21.94 4.03 8.53
N GLY A 64 -21.45 3.44 9.62
CA GLY A 64 -21.61 2.01 9.91
C GLY A 64 -20.52 1.09 9.36
N GLU A 65 -19.40 1.63 8.85
CA GLU A 65 -18.25 0.81 8.48
C GLU A 65 -17.52 0.30 9.73
N ARG A 66 -17.28 -1.01 9.80
CA ARG A 66 -16.66 -1.69 10.95
C ARG A 66 -15.56 -2.61 10.47
N ILE A 67 -14.46 -2.73 11.23
CA ILE A 67 -13.47 -3.78 11.01
C ILE A 67 -14.03 -5.07 11.59
N VAL A 68 -14.22 -6.08 10.75
CA VAL A 68 -14.92 -7.32 11.11
C VAL A 68 -14.01 -8.55 11.03
N HIS A 69 -12.92 -8.48 10.27
CA HIS A 69 -11.91 -9.53 10.23
C HIS A 69 -10.50 -8.97 10.37
N MET A 70 -9.65 -9.77 11.01
CA MET A 70 -8.21 -9.64 10.97
C MET A 70 -7.63 -10.99 10.58
N TYR A 71 -6.88 -11.00 9.48
CA TYR A 71 -6.05 -12.12 9.07
C TYR A 71 -4.61 -11.81 9.44
N TRP A 72 -3.89 -12.80 9.95
CA TRP A 72 -2.46 -12.68 10.15
C TRP A 72 -1.78 -13.98 9.79
N GLY A 73 -0.51 -13.87 9.40
CA GLY A 73 0.33 -15.01 9.09
C GLY A 73 1.63 -14.90 9.84
N VAL A 74 2.14 -16.07 10.23
CA VAL A 74 3.41 -16.22 10.92
C VAL A 74 4.27 -17.11 10.05
N ASN A 75 5.44 -16.61 9.67
CA ASN A 75 6.50 -17.45 9.14
C ASN A 75 7.37 -17.92 10.33
N HIS A 76 8.55 -17.34 10.50
CA HIS A 76 9.31 -17.45 11.76
C HIS A 76 8.89 -16.37 12.78
N ILE A 77 8.19 -15.32 12.32
CA ILE A 77 7.56 -14.23 13.08
C ILE A 77 6.29 -13.78 12.34
N PRO A 78 5.36 -13.04 12.97
CA PRO A 78 4.25 -12.41 12.28
C PRO A 78 4.74 -11.54 11.14
N ASP A 79 4.46 -11.86 9.88
CA ASP A 79 5.01 -11.20 8.69
C ASP A 79 3.93 -10.60 7.78
N ARG A 80 2.66 -10.81 8.13
CA ARG A 80 1.50 -10.27 7.39
C ARG A 80 0.34 -10.04 8.35
N VAL A 81 -0.34 -8.91 8.17
CA VAL A 81 -1.62 -8.60 8.82
C VAL A 81 -2.53 -7.96 7.78
N ARG A 82 -3.80 -8.36 7.75
CA ARG A 82 -4.83 -7.77 6.92
C ARG A 82 -6.07 -7.48 7.75
N PHE A 83 -6.55 -6.25 7.72
CA PHE A 83 -7.83 -5.88 8.31
C PHE A 83 -8.87 -5.77 7.20
N VAL A 84 -10.05 -6.33 7.42
CA VAL A 84 -11.16 -6.29 6.46
C VAL A 84 -12.39 -5.71 7.14
N THR A 85 -13.08 -4.82 6.43
CA THR A 85 -14.29 -4.16 6.91
C THR A 85 -15.55 -4.88 6.45
N ASN A 86 -16.69 -4.60 7.08
CA ASN A 86 -18.00 -5.08 6.63
C ASN A 86 -18.43 -4.53 5.26
N ARG A 87 -17.65 -3.62 4.66
CA ARG A 87 -17.83 -3.11 3.29
C ARG A 87 -16.86 -3.75 2.28
N GLY A 88 -16.14 -4.80 2.66
CA GLY A 88 -15.14 -5.45 1.82
C GLY A 88 -13.86 -4.65 1.61
N ARG A 89 -13.75 -3.44 2.20
CA ARG A 89 -12.52 -2.64 2.17
C ARG A 89 -11.47 -3.25 3.08
N GLN A 90 -10.20 -3.17 2.68
CA GLN A 90 -9.11 -3.80 3.43
C GLN A 90 -7.87 -2.93 3.59
N LEU A 91 -7.09 -3.23 4.63
CA LEU A 91 -5.74 -2.72 4.87
C LEU A 91 -4.80 -3.92 4.86
N VAL A 92 -3.79 -3.92 4.00
CA VAL A 92 -2.79 -4.99 3.88
C VAL A 92 -1.43 -4.47 4.34
N LEU A 93 -0.86 -5.16 5.33
CA LEU A 93 0.48 -4.93 5.87
C LEU A 93 1.34 -6.18 5.63
N GLY A 94 2.52 -6.01 5.04
CA GLY A 94 3.38 -7.12 4.61
C GLY A 94 2.91 -7.75 3.30
N HIS A 95 2.42 -9.00 3.35
CA HIS A 95 2.03 -9.79 2.18
C HIS A 95 0.56 -10.22 2.21
N ALA A 96 -0.07 -10.39 1.06
CA ALA A 96 -1.50 -10.69 0.95
C ALA A 96 -1.89 -12.18 0.93
N ASN A 97 -0.95 -13.10 1.24
CA ASN A 97 -1.13 -14.54 1.01
C ASN A 97 -2.24 -15.18 1.89
N GLU A 98 -2.88 -16.22 1.34
CA GLU A 98 -4.11 -16.86 1.84
C GLU A 98 -3.94 -17.81 3.04
N GLN A 99 -2.94 -17.65 3.91
CA GLN A 99 -2.90 -18.50 5.11
C GLN A 99 -3.99 -18.08 6.10
N ARG A 100 -5.17 -18.66 5.85
CA ARG A 100 -6.35 -18.72 6.68
C ARG A 100 -5.97 -19.40 7.99
N VAL A 101 -5.54 -18.60 8.96
CA VAL A 101 -6.17 -18.74 10.26
C VAL A 101 -7.30 -17.70 10.22
N PRO A 102 -8.49 -18.04 9.70
CA PRO A 102 -9.62 -17.19 9.97
C PRO A 102 -9.74 -17.26 11.48
N ALA A 103 -9.70 -16.13 12.14
CA ALA A 103 -10.17 -16.13 13.50
C ALA A 103 -11.67 -16.53 13.59
N GLU A 104 -12.36 -16.60 12.44
CA GLU A 104 -13.67 -17.24 12.28
C GLU A 104 -13.68 -18.74 12.58
N GLN A 105 -12.55 -19.46 12.60
CA GLN A 105 -12.56 -20.86 13.07
C GLN A 105 -12.89 -21.00 14.57
N LEU A 106 -13.05 -19.89 15.29
CA LEU A 106 -13.53 -19.88 16.69
C LEU A 106 -15.00 -19.43 16.84
N GLY A 107 -15.71 -19.10 15.74
CA GLY A 107 -17.01 -18.41 15.81
C GLY A 107 -18.13 -19.04 14.97
N ASN A 108 -19.24 -19.39 15.62
CA ASN A 108 -20.49 -19.88 15.05
C ASN A 108 -21.35 -18.78 14.36
N GLY A 109 -20.72 -17.76 13.76
CA GLY A 109 -21.42 -16.62 13.14
C GLY A 109 -21.97 -15.58 14.13
N THR A 110 -21.78 -15.78 15.43
CA THR A 110 -22.23 -14.88 16.51
C THR A 110 -21.08 -14.08 17.14
N THR A 111 -19.84 -14.25 16.66
CA THR A 111 -18.65 -13.61 17.21
C THR A 111 -18.27 -12.36 16.41
N THR A 112 -18.09 -11.23 17.09
CA THR A 112 -17.66 -9.97 16.48
C THR A 112 -16.21 -9.66 16.85
N PHE A 113 -15.38 -9.36 15.85
CA PHE A 113 -14.02 -8.89 16.07
C PHE A 113 -14.03 -7.52 16.77
N SER A 114 -13.33 -7.42 17.90
CA SER A 114 -13.42 -6.25 18.81
C SER A 114 -12.08 -5.56 19.07
N GLY A 115 -11.00 -6.10 18.50
CA GLY A 115 -9.66 -5.57 18.70
C GLY A 115 -8.61 -6.67 18.55
N PHE A 116 -7.35 -6.33 18.77
CA PHE A 116 -6.25 -7.28 18.69
C PHE A 116 -5.18 -6.94 19.71
N TYR A 117 -4.21 -7.83 19.87
CA TYR A 117 -3.08 -7.63 20.75
C TYR A 117 -1.78 -8.06 20.08
N GLY A 118 -0.67 -7.50 20.54
CA GLY A 118 0.66 -7.79 20.03
C GLY A 118 1.70 -7.85 21.14
N PHE A 119 2.79 -8.57 20.88
CA PHE A 119 3.98 -8.55 21.71
C PHE A 119 5.18 -8.17 20.85
N TRP A 120 5.95 -7.20 21.32
CA TRP A 120 7.18 -6.75 20.70
C TRP A 120 8.36 -7.11 21.60
N SER A 121 9.35 -7.79 21.06
CA SER A 121 10.64 -7.96 21.72
C SER A 121 11.55 -6.77 21.46
N ASP A 122 12.55 -6.60 22.34
CA ASP A 122 13.61 -5.60 22.19
C ASP A 122 13.06 -4.17 22.03
N ARG A 123 11.95 -3.84 22.73
CA ARG A 123 11.13 -2.62 22.53
C ARG A 123 11.87 -1.29 22.62
N HIS A 124 13.02 -1.29 23.28
CA HIS A 124 13.85 -0.11 23.49
C HIS A 124 15.03 -0.03 22.52
N LYS A 125 15.06 -0.93 21.53
CA LYS A 125 16.12 -1.01 20.55
C LYS A 125 15.58 -0.75 19.15
N PRO A 126 16.47 -0.30 18.25
CA PRO A 126 16.20 -0.20 16.83
C PRO A 126 15.52 -1.45 16.24
N GLN A 127 15.96 -2.62 16.71
CA GLN A 127 15.59 -3.92 16.18
C GLN A 127 14.27 -4.46 16.74
N THR A 128 13.45 -3.58 17.33
CA THR A 128 12.15 -3.95 17.87
C THR A 128 11.35 -4.74 16.84
N ARG A 129 10.81 -5.88 17.25
CA ARG A 129 10.12 -6.80 16.35
C ARG A 129 8.83 -7.29 16.97
N LEU A 130 7.74 -7.20 16.19
CA LEU A 130 6.50 -7.91 16.53
C LEU A 130 6.77 -9.42 16.46
N ASP A 131 6.63 -10.08 17.61
CA ASP A 131 6.91 -11.52 17.80
C ASP A 131 5.62 -12.34 17.93
N ALA A 132 4.53 -11.74 18.41
CA ALA A 132 3.23 -12.40 18.49
C ALA A 132 2.10 -11.42 18.19
N VAL A 133 1.03 -11.93 17.60
CA VAL A 133 -0.21 -11.18 17.32
C VAL A 133 -1.40 -12.11 17.46
N GLY A 134 -2.53 -11.58 17.96
CA GLY A 134 -3.78 -12.30 18.09
C GLY A 134 -4.98 -11.36 18.16
N GLY A 135 -6.19 -11.89 17.95
CA GLY A 135 -7.43 -11.10 17.93
C GLY A 135 -8.31 -11.30 19.17
N PHE A 136 -9.11 -10.30 19.50
CA PHE A 136 -10.20 -10.37 20.47
C PHE A 136 -11.54 -10.52 19.75
N TYR A 137 -12.36 -11.43 20.27
CA TYR A 137 -13.69 -11.71 19.75
C TYR A 137 -14.70 -11.65 20.88
N VAL A 138 -15.81 -10.96 20.64
CA VAL A 138 -16.95 -10.92 21.56
C VAL A 138 -18.02 -11.82 21.00
N ASN A 139 -18.46 -12.80 21.77
CA ASN A 139 -19.59 -13.65 21.39
C ASN A 139 -20.90 -12.95 21.74
N ASN A 140 -21.75 -12.72 20.75
CA ASN A 140 -23.13 -12.25 20.93
C ASN A 140 -24.09 -13.34 20.45
N PRO A 141 -24.56 -14.24 21.34
CA PRO A 141 -25.40 -15.38 20.95
C PRO A 141 -26.76 -14.99 20.35
N PHE A 142 -27.13 -13.70 20.40
CA PHE A 142 -28.37 -13.17 19.82
C PHE A 142 -28.15 -12.45 18.48
N ALA A 143 -26.90 -12.30 18.04
CA ALA A 143 -26.60 -11.73 16.73
C ALA A 143 -26.93 -12.76 15.64
N MET A 144 -27.69 -12.32 14.63
CA MET A 144 -27.83 -13.10 13.41
C MET A 144 -26.53 -13.00 12.59
N PRO A 145 -26.04 -14.09 12.00
CA PRO A 145 -24.91 -14.03 11.08
C PRO A 145 -25.23 -13.05 9.94
N GLY A 146 -24.34 -12.08 9.72
CA GLY A 146 -24.42 -11.21 8.55
C GLY A 146 -24.13 -11.99 7.26
N PRO A 147 -24.42 -11.41 6.08
CA PRO A 147 -23.93 -11.97 4.83
C PRO A 147 -22.40 -12.07 4.86
N PRO A 148 -21.79 -13.07 4.19
CA PRO A 148 -20.35 -13.13 4.03
C PRO A 148 -19.82 -11.81 3.46
N VAL A 149 -18.72 -11.32 4.03
CA VAL A 149 -18.05 -10.14 3.48
C VAL A 149 -17.41 -10.55 2.16
N GLU A 150 -17.82 -9.90 1.09
CA GLU A 150 -17.15 -10.04 -0.20
C GLU A 150 -15.82 -9.29 -0.14
N GLU A 151 -14.74 -10.04 -0.30
CA GLU A 151 -13.41 -9.47 -0.42
C GLU A 151 -13.09 -9.36 -1.93
N PRO A 152 -12.99 -8.14 -2.49
CA PRO A 152 -12.87 -7.96 -3.92
C PRO A 152 -11.48 -8.36 -4.44
N ARG A 153 -11.48 -9.08 -5.57
CA ARG A 153 -10.26 -9.50 -6.28
C ARG A 153 -10.25 -8.97 -7.71
N ASP A 154 -9.05 -8.83 -8.25
CA ASP A 154 -8.80 -8.50 -9.64
C ASP A 154 -8.98 -9.73 -10.55
N SER A 155 -8.85 -9.56 -11.87
CA SER A 155 -9.02 -10.66 -12.84
C SER A 155 -8.00 -11.80 -12.68
N ASN A 156 -6.89 -11.56 -11.98
CA ASN A 156 -5.84 -12.52 -11.70
C ASN A 156 -5.94 -13.12 -10.28
N GLY A 157 -6.98 -12.77 -9.52
CA GLY A 157 -7.22 -13.26 -8.16
C GLY A 157 -6.45 -12.52 -7.06
N PHE A 158 -5.80 -11.38 -7.35
CA PHE A 158 -5.16 -10.53 -6.35
C PHE A 158 -6.18 -9.65 -5.63
N TRP A 159 -6.00 -9.49 -4.32
CA TRP A 159 -6.84 -8.65 -3.49
C TRP A 159 -6.72 -7.16 -3.81
N TRP A 160 -7.84 -6.44 -3.88
CA TRP A 160 -7.87 -4.99 -4.04
C TRP A 160 -7.71 -4.24 -2.72
N GLU A 161 -6.78 -3.29 -2.65
CA GLU A 161 -6.58 -2.44 -1.48
C GLU A 161 -6.63 -0.94 -1.83
N PRO A 162 -7.44 -0.14 -1.10
CA PRO A 162 -8.41 -0.58 -0.10
C PRO A 162 -9.64 -1.26 -0.71
N SER A 163 -9.95 -0.94 -1.97
CA SER A 163 -11.11 -1.43 -2.72
C SER A 163 -10.83 -1.37 -4.22
N PRO A 164 -11.57 -2.10 -5.06
CA PRO A 164 -11.49 -1.96 -6.50
C PRO A 164 -11.85 -0.53 -6.93
N PRO A 165 -11.46 -0.13 -8.14
CA PRO A 165 -12.04 1.07 -8.73
C PRO A 165 -13.56 0.97 -8.79
N PRO A 166 -14.30 2.10 -8.77
CA PRO A 166 -15.75 2.09 -8.89
C PRO A 166 -16.20 1.24 -10.08
N PRO A 167 -16.97 0.16 -9.85
CA PRO A 167 -17.20 -0.90 -10.84
C PRO A 167 -18.00 -0.45 -12.07
N ALA A 168 -18.64 0.73 -12.00
CA ALA A 168 -19.39 1.29 -13.12
C ALA A 168 -18.51 1.95 -14.19
N TYR A 169 -17.19 2.13 -13.96
CA TYR A 169 -16.40 3.03 -14.81
C TYR A 169 -15.01 2.53 -15.20
N LEU A 170 -14.41 1.53 -14.55
CA LEU A 170 -13.04 1.11 -14.87
C LEU A 170 -12.85 -0.40 -15.03
N ALA A 171 -12.17 -0.79 -16.11
CA ALA A 171 -11.78 -2.17 -16.41
C ALA A 171 -10.27 -2.30 -16.59
N GLU A 172 -9.73 -3.47 -16.25
CA GLU A 172 -8.31 -3.79 -16.45
C GLU A 172 -7.95 -3.79 -17.93
N TYR A 173 -6.84 -3.13 -18.30
CA TYR A 173 -6.49 -2.93 -19.70
C TYR A 173 -5.01 -3.07 -19.99
N GLY A 174 -4.71 -3.69 -21.14
CA GLY A 174 -3.38 -3.78 -21.68
C GLY A 174 -2.42 -4.65 -20.85
N ARG A 175 -1.14 -4.51 -21.17
CA ARG A 175 -0.04 -5.28 -20.59
C ARG A 175 0.19 -4.93 -19.11
N VAL A 176 0.47 -5.95 -18.30
CA VAL A 176 1.07 -5.80 -16.97
C VAL A 176 2.59 -5.61 -17.13
N TRP A 177 3.05 -4.37 -16.96
CA TRP A 177 4.47 -4.03 -17.04
C TRP A 177 5.20 -4.46 -15.78
N GLY A 178 6.31 -5.19 -15.91
CA GLY A 178 7.01 -5.81 -14.79
C GLY A 178 6.62 -7.28 -14.55
N GLN A 179 5.64 -7.79 -15.31
CA GLN A 179 5.30 -9.21 -15.26
C GLN A 179 6.49 -10.06 -15.74
N SER A 180 6.95 -10.97 -14.88
CA SER A 180 8.07 -11.87 -15.15
C SER A 180 7.87 -13.22 -14.47
N GLU A 181 8.45 -14.25 -15.06
CA GLU A 181 8.45 -15.61 -14.52
C GLU A 181 9.83 -16.21 -14.75
N TYR A 182 10.43 -16.76 -13.69
CA TYR A 182 11.69 -17.49 -13.79
C TYR A 182 11.74 -18.63 -12.79
N HIS A 183 12.48 -19.68 -13.13
CA HIS A 183 12.69 -20.82 -12.25
C HIS A 183 13.87 -20.56 -11.31
N ASP A 184 13.61 -20.45 -10.00
CA ASP A 184 14.66 -20.37 -8.99
C ASP A 184 15.16 -21.78 -8.67
N ARG A 185 16.35 -22.11 -9.21
CA ARG A 185 16.99 -23.42 -9.01
C ARG A 185 17.34 -23.72 -7.55
N PHE A 186 17.57 -22.70 -6.71
CA PHE A 186 17.93 -22.90 -5.31
C PHE A 186 16.70 -23.21 -4.47
N ARG A 187 15.57 -22.55 -4.77
CA ARG A 187 14.28 -22.83 -4.12
C ARG A 187 13.50 -23.96 -4.78
N ASN A 188 13.97 -24.43 -5.94
CA ASN A 188 13.29 -25.37 -6.82
C ASN A 188 11.82 -24.98 -7.03
N ALA A 189 11.61 -23.71 -7.37
CA ALA A 189 10.28 -23.11 -7.46
C ALA A 189 10.21 -22.07 -8.59
N ASP A 190 9.07 -22.02 -9.27
CA ASP A 190 8.78 -20.97 -10.24
C ASP A 190 8.39 -19.69 -9.50
N ILE A 191 9.18 -18.64 -9.71
CA ILE A 191 8.96 -17.33 -9.13
C ILE A 191 8.25 -16.46 -10.16
N ARG A 192 7.01 -16.09 -9.83
CA ARG A 192 6.18 -15.17 -10.63
C ARG A 192 6.14 -13.79 -9.99
N THR A 193 6.21 -12.77 -10.83
CA THR A 193 5.95 -11.38 -10.48
C THR A 193 4.88 -10.85 -11.43
N PRO A 194 3.78 -10.27 -10.97
CA PRO A 194 3.25 -10.36 -9.60
C PRO A 194 3.07 -11.83 -9.16
N GLY A 195 3.39 -12.13 -7.90
CA GLY A 195 3.28 -13.49 -7.33
C GLY A 195 2.14 -13.59 -6.31
N GLN A 196 1.86 -14.77 -5.77
CA GLN A 196 0.75 -15.03 -4.83
C GLN A 196 0.73 -14.17 -3.56
N ARG A 197 1.86 -13.52 -3.22
CA ARG A 197 1.97 -12.60 -2.09
C ARG A 197 1.52 -11.17 -2.40
N SER A 198 1.20 -10.89 -3.66
CA SER A 198 0.87 -9.55 -4.15
C SER A 198 -0.58 -9.18 -3.86
N PHE A 199 -0.82 -7.89 -3.76
CA PHE A 199 -2.13 -7.26 -3.79
C PHE A 199 -2.08 -6.10 -4.78
N VAL A 200 -3.24 -5.55 -5.10
CA VAL A 200 -3.35 -4.48 -6.10
C VAL A 200 -4.00 -3.24 -5.50
N CYS A 201 -3.46 -2.08 -5.86
CA CYS A 201 -4.02 -0.78 -5.56
C CYS A 201 -4.26 -0.05 -6.88
N TRP A 202 -5.02 1.05 -6.85
CA TRP A 202 -5.19 1.89 -8.03
C TRP A 202 -5.17 3.38 -7.67
N LEU A 203 -4.91 4.22 -8.67
CA LEU A 203 -5.04 5.69 -8.62
C LEU A 203 -5.82 6.19 -9.82
N ASP A 204 -6.71 7.14 -9.60
CA ASP A 204 -7.41 7.86 -10.66
C ASP A 204 -6.45 8.82 -11.39
N CYS A 205 -6.31 8.64 -12.70
CA CYS A 205 -5.47 9.47 -13.57
C CYS A 205 -6.30 10.38 -14.50
N SER A 206 -7.64 10.35 -14.40
CA SER A 206 -8.56 11.16 -15.21
C SER A 206 -8.59 12.63 -14.77
N ARG A 207 -8.18 12.89 -13.52
CA ARG A 207 -8.27 14.19 -12.84
C ARG A 207 -6.95 14.97 -12.93
N PRO A 208 -7.01 16.31 -12.94
CA PRO A 208 -5.81 17.13 -12.93
C PRO A 208 -5.06 16.99 -11.59
N LEU A 209 -3.75 16.81 -11.66
CA LEU A 209 -2.86 16.71 -10.50
C LEU A 209 -2.21 18.06 -10.23
N ASP A 210 -2.20 18.46 -8.97
CA ASP A 210 -1.41 19.59 -8.48
C ASP A 210 -0.03 19.11 -7.99
N GLN A 211 0.02 17.89 -7.44
CA GLN A 211 1.25 17.32 -6.91
C GLN A 211 1.23 15.80 -6.93
N VAL A 212 2.39 15.22 -7.25
CA VAL A 212 2.72 13.81 -7.02
C VAL A 212 3.83 13.75 -5.99
N ARG A 213 3.62 12.97 -4.93
CA ARG A 213 4.67 12.65 -3.96
C ARG A 213 5.01 11.18 -4.06
N VAL A 214 6.29 10.85 -4.12
CA VAL A 214 6.77 9.47 -4.08
C VAL A 214 7.64 9.27 -2.87
N THR A 215 7.53 8.09 -2.25
CA THR A 215 8.46 7.61 -1.25
C THR A 215 9.18 6.41 -1.81
N LEU A 216 10.49 6.53 -1.87
CA LEU A 216 11.40 5.49 -2.31
C LEU A 216 12.11 4.92 -1.08
N CYS A 217 12.19 3.60 -0.97
CA CYS A 217 13.04 2.94 0.02
C CYS A 217 14.46 2.77 -0.53
N HIS A 218 15.37 2.21 0.26
CA HIS A 218 16.67 1.76 -0.26
C HIS A 218 16.52 0.71 -1.39
N GLY A 219 17.61 0.39 -2.09
CA GLY A 219 17.66 -0.51 -3.25
C GLY A 219 17.20 -1.93 -2.97
N THR A 220 16.43 -2.48 -3.90
CA THR A 220 15.87 -3.84 -3.83
C THR A 220 16.90 -4.90 -4.22
N ALA A 221 16.61 -6.19 -3.97
CA ALA A 221 17.56 -7.27 -4.23
C ALA A 221 17.96 -7.41 -5.71
N ASN A 222 17.05 -7.06 -6.64
CA ASN A 222 17.20 -7.28 -8.08
C ASN A 222 16.94 -6.01 -8.90
N HIS A 223 17.31 -4.83 -8.40
CA HIS A 223 17.05 -3.56 -9.10
C HIS A 223 15.58 -3.31 -9.49
N HIS A 224 14.63 -3.92 -8.77
CA HIS A 224 13.22 -3.51 -8.81
C HIS A 224 13.08 -2.07 -8.37
N LEU A 225 12.11 -1.36 -8.96
CA LEU A 225 11.70 -0.02 -8.55
C LEU A 225 11.46 0.02 -7.03
N PRO A 226 12.22 0.81 -6.24
CA PRO A 226 12.09 0.85 -4.78
C PRO A 226 10.90 1.74 -4.33
N LEU A 227 9.82 1.80 -5.11
CA LEU A 227 8.66 2.67 -4.84
C LEU A 227 7.78 2.05 -3.76
N SER A 228 7.86 2.58 -2.55
CA SER A 228 7.10 2.11 -1.39
C SER A 228 5.78 2.84 -1.21
N ALA A 229 5.73 4.13 -1.58
CA ALA A 229 4.48 4.89 -1.59
C ALA A 229 4.42 5.87 -2.76
N ILE A 230 3.20 6.14 -3.24
CA ILE A 230 2.91 7.22 -4.19
C ILE A 230 1.59 7.89 -3.80
N THR A 231 1.57 9.22 -3.80
CA THR A 231 0.40 10.02 -3.46
C THR A 231 0.09 11.02 -4.57
N PHE A 232 -1.16 11.06 -5.00
CA PHE A 232 -1.70 12.06 -5.91
C PHE A 232 -2.49 13.09 -5.11
N ARG A 233 -2.18 14.36 -5.30
CA ARG A 233 -3.00 15.49 -4.83
C ARG A 233 -3.71 16.08 -6.04
N TYR A 234 -5.03 16.04 -6.03
CA TYR A 234 -5.86 16.53 -7.13
C TYR A 234 -6.09 18.05 -7.04
N ALA A 235 -6.09 18.72 -8.19
CA ALA A 235 -6.23 20.18 -8.28
C ALA A 235 -7.69 20.66 -8.30
N ASP A 236 -8.65 19.77 -8.56
CA ASP A 236 -10.07 20.08 -8.74
C ASP A 236 -10.85 20.20 -7.42
N GLY A 237 -10.21 19.94 -6.28
CA GLY A 237 -10.78 20.20 -4.96
C GLY A 237 -12.06 19.43 -4.63
N SER A 238 -12.41 18.37 -5.37
CA SER A 238 -13.67 17.64 -5.20
C SER A 238 -13.73 16.72 -3.96
N GLY A 239 -12.73 16.79 -3.07
CA GLY A 239 -12.71 16.06 -1.80
C GLY A 239 -13.38 16.85 -0.68
N SER A 240 -14.25 16.20 0.10
CA SER A 240 -14.83 16.80 1.31
C SER A 240 -13.79 16.80 2.45
N GLY A 241 -12.99 17.85 2.57
CA GLY A 241 -12.08 18.03 3.70
C GLY A 241 -10.99 19.09 3.46
N SER A 242 -10.57 19.76 4.52
CA SER A 242 -9.66 20.93 4.54
C SER A 242 -8.18 20.65 4.18
N SER A 243 -7.92 19.59 3.44
CA SER A 243 -6.65 19.27 2.78
C SER A 243 -7.05 18.69 1.43
N GLY A 244 -6.55 19.23 0.32
CA GLY A 244 -6.94 18.81 -1.03
C GLY A 244 -7.02 17.29 -1.17
N ASP A 245 -7.97 16.83 -1.99
CA ASP A 245 -8.26 15.41 -2.20
C ASP A 245 -6.96 14.65 -2.54
N GLU A 246 -6.53 13.78 -1.62
CA GLU A 246 -5.26 13.04 -1.72
C GLU A 246 -5.53 11.53 -1.68
N GLU A 247 -5.06 10.84 -2.72
CA GLU A 247 -5.08 9.39 -2.79
C GLU A 247 -3.66 8.84 -2.69
N THR A 248 -3.45 7.88 -1.79
CA THR A 248 -2.13 7.30 -1.51
C THR A 248 -2.15 5.79 -1.68
N ILE A 249 -1.17 5.27 -2.41
CA ILE A 249 -0.78 3.86 -2.38
C ILE A 249 0.43 3.74 -1.44
N GLY A 250 0.40 2.75 -0.55
CA GLY A 250 1.48 2.51 0.42
C GLY A 250 1.36 3.36 1.70
N PRO A 251 2.41 3.44 2.53
CA PRO A 251 2.40 4.25 3.75
C PRO A 251 2.15 5.74 3.47
N LYS A 252 1.32 6.37 4.31
CA LYS A 252 0.96 7.80 4.21
C LYS A 252 1.75 8.67 5.17
N TYR A 253 1.99 8.17 6.39
CA TYR A 253 2.69 8.93 7.43
C TYR A 253 4.07 8.37 7.66
N PHE A 254 5.07 9.23 7.52
CA PHE A 254 6.45 8.90 7.75
C PHE A 254 6.97 9.68 8.96
N SER A 255 7.58 8.97 9.91
CA SER A 255 8.29 9.57 11.03
C SER A 255 9.77 9.20 10.93
N PRO A 256 10.69 10.14 11.15
CA PRO A 256 12.10 9.79 11.21
C PRO A 256 12.34 8.78 12.35
N PRO A 257 13.35 7.91 12.24
CA PRO A 257 13.74 7.04 13.34
C PRO A 257 14.04 7.87 14.59
N THR A 258 13.59 7.38 15.75
CA THR A 258 13.87 8.01 17.05
C THR A 258 15.33 7.85 17.49
N ASP A 259 16.04 6.92 16.88
CA ASP A 259 17.42 6.52 17.12
C ASP A 259 18.21 6.43 15.80
N ALA A 260 19.27 7.22 15.68
CA ALA A 260 20.11 7.25 14.47
C ALA A 260 21.17 6.14 14.42
N GLU A 261 21.45 5.48 15.56
CA GLU A 261 22.50 4.47 15.72
C GLU A 261 21.87 3.07 15.72
N GLY A 262 22.02 2.35 14.60
CA GLY A 262 21.81 0.91 14.54
C GLY A 262 23.02 0.15 15.09
N ALA A 263 23.02 -1.18 14.94
CA ALA A 263 24.12 -2.02 15.42
C ALA A 263 25.43 -1.73 14.66
N ASN A 264 26.57 -1.78 15.37
CA ASN A 264 27.92 -1.60 14.80
C ASN A 264 28.16 -0.24 14.10
N GLY A 265 27.44 0.83 14.48
CA GLY A 265 27.61 2.17 13.90
C GLY A 265 26.93 2.37 12.55
N HIS A 266 26.14 1.41 12.08
CA HIS A 266 25.31 1.56 10.87
C HIS A 266 23.93 2.13 11.21
N PRO A 267 23.24 2.85 10.29
CA PRO A 267 21.88 3.34 10.52
C PRO A 267 20.88 2.21 10.79
N TRP A 268 19.78 2.55 11.46
CA TRP A 268 18.65 1.73 11.92
C TRP A 268 18.01 0.76 10.89
N CYS A 269 18.32 0.83 9.59
CA CYS A 269 17.58 0.08 8.57
C CYS A 269 17.85 -1.45 8.62
N PHE A 270 16.79 -2.26 8.59
CA PHE A 270 16.83 -3.71 8.28
C PHE A 270 17.60 -4.02 6.98
N CYS A 271 17.72 -3.04 6.07
CA CYS A 271 18.57 -3.06 4.88
C CYS A 271 19.99 -3.53 5.16
N ALA A 272 20.57 -3.18 6.31
CA ALA A 272 21.94 -3.55 6.68
C ALA A 272 22.18 -5.05 6.68
N TRP A 273 21.11 -5.85 6.80
CA TRP A 273 21.20 -7.31 6.85
C TRP A 273 20.88 -8.02 5.54
N GLY A 274 20.49 -7.30 4.48
CA GLY A 274 20.17 -7.94 3.19
C GLY A 274 20.35 -7.08 1.94
N SER A 275 20.77 -5.82 2.08
CA SER A 275 21.28 -5.01 0.98
C SER A 275 22.79 -5.18 0.89
N LYS A 276 23.31 -5.43 -0.31
CA LYS A 276 24.76 -5.44 -0.60
C LYS A 276 25.33 -4.04 -0.86
N ARG A 277 24.59 -2.98 -0.52
CA ARG A 277 24.92 -1.58 -0.83
C ARG A 277 25.03 -0.76 0.45
N GLU A 278 26.19 -0.85 1.10
CA GLU A 278 26.48 -0.09 2.32
C GLU A 278 26.63 1.41 2.02
N ASP A 279 27.16 1.76 0.85
CA ASP A 279 27.30 3.12 0.35
C ASP A 279 25.94 3.84 0.27
N GLU A 280 24.93 3.15 -0.25
CA GLU A 280 23.56 3.67 -0.34
C GLU A 280 22.96 3.92 1.04
N GLN A 281 23.22 3.01 2.00
CA GLN A 281 22.66 3.09 3.35
C GLN A 281 23.25 4.23 4.17
N GLN A 282 24.52 4.57 3.93
CA GLN A 282 25.18 5.70 4.59
C GLN A 282 24.79 7.04 3.96
N ALA A 283 24.49 7.06 2.66
CA ALA A 283 24.23 8.30 1.92
C ALA A 283 22.83 8.88 2.14
N ARG A 284 21.83 8.07 2.52
CA ARG A 284 20.43 8.53 2.64
C ARG A 284 19.63 7.75 3.69
N PRO A 285 18.59 8.36 4.29
CA PRO A 285 17.64 7.63 5.15
C PRO A 285 16.96 6.49 4.39
N HIS A 286 16.43 5.50 5.13
CA HIS A 286 15.74 4.34 4.54
C HIS A 286 14.63 4.74 3.59
N TYR A 287 13.74 5.62 4.05
CA TYR A 287 12.73 6.27 3.21
C TYR A 287 13.19 7.67 2.85
N PHE A 288 13.17 7.98 1.56
CA PHE A 288 13.35 9.33 1.06
C PHE A 288 12.19 9.72 0.16
N HIS A 289 11.88 11.01 0.18
CA HIS A 289 10.69 11.55 -0.46
C HIS A 289 11.08 12.45 -1.61
N GLU A 290 10.41 12.29 -2.73
CA GLU A 290 10.47 13.22 -3.85
C GLU A 290 9.08 13.76 -4.16
N THR A 291 9.06 14.95 -4.74
CA THR A 291 7.82 15.63 -5.09
C THR A 291 7.96 16.22 -6.49
N TRP A 292 6.90 16.09 -7.26
CA TRP A 292 6.76 16.68 -8.58
C TRP A 292 5.41 17.40 -8.65
N SER A 293 5.43 18.64 -9.14
CA SER A 293 4.22 19.43 -9.36
C SER A 293 4.14 19.76 -10.84
N PRO A 294 3.26 19.09 -11.60
CA PRO A 294 3.04 19.44 -12.99
C PRO A 294 2.41 20.85 -13.05
N ARG A 295 2.90 21.69 -13.96
CA ARG A 295 2.70 23.14 -13.90
C ARG A 295 1.83 23.58 -15.07
N SER A 296 0.71 24.25 -14.81
CA SER A 296 -0.04 24.92 -15.88
C SER A 296 0.88 25.87 -16.65
N GLY A 297 1.04 25.59 -17.94
CA GLY A 297 1.77 26.47 -18.84
C GLY A 297 1.04 27.81 -18.98
N GLY A 298 1.72 28.90 -18.61
CA GLY A 298 1.46 30.25 -19.11
C GLY A 298 0.86 31.25 -18.12
N GLY A 299 1.71 31.96 -17.37
CA GLY A 299 1.62 33.41 -17.13
C GLY A 299 0.32 34.07 -16.64
N GLY A 300 -0.66 33.33 -16.14
CA GLY A 300 -1.90 33.84 -15.58
C GLY A 300 -2.07 33.37 -14.14
N SER A 301 -2.65 34.23 -13.30
CA SER A 301 -2.81 34.10 -11.84
C SER A 301 -3.72 32.97 -11.35
N ASP A 302 -4.07 31.98 -12.19
CA ASP A 302 -5.05 30.95 -11.85
C ASP A 302 -4.36 29.58 -11.76
N GLY A 303 -4.00 29.20 -10.53
CA GLY A 303 -3.27 27.96 -10.21
C GLY A 303 -4.06 26.69 -10.49
N GLY A 304 -4.05 26.22 -11.74
CA GLY A 304 -4.56 24.91 -12.14
C GLY A 304 -3.46 23.86 -12.27
N GLY A 305 -3.70 22.66 -11.73
CA GLY A 305 -2.86 21.47 -11.97
C GLY A 305 -3.02 20.91 -13.39
N SER A 306 -2.29 19.85 -13.73
CA SER A 306 -2.34 19.20 -15.06
C SER A 306 -2.65 17.72 -14.97
N ARG A 307 -3.41 17.21 -15.95
CA ARG A 307 -3.66 15.76 -16.10
C ARG A 307 -2.40 15.04 -16.56
N LEU A 308 -2.32 13.75 -16.24
CA LEU A 308 -1.27 12.88 -16.76
C LEU A 308 -1.53 12.56 -18.24
N ARG A 309 -0.47 12.66 -19.04
CA ARG A 309 -0.47 12.24 -20.44
C ARG A 309 -0.13 10.76 -20.55
N ASN A 310 1.01 10.37 -19.99
CA ASN A 310 1.50 9.01 -20.05
C ASN A 310 2.47 8.68 -18.90
N VAL A 311 2.72 7.39 -18.72
CA VAL A 311 3.76 6.86 -17.84
C VAL A 311 4.79 6.10 -18.67
N LEU A 312 6.03 6.54 -18.64
CA LEU A 312 7.16 5.85 -19.24
C LEU A 312 7.66 4.77 -18.28
N VAL A 313 7.96 3.59 -18.81
CA VAL A 313 8.31 2.41 -17.99
C VAL A 313 9.65 1.81 -18.43
N TRP A 314 10.54 1.54 -17.48
CA TRP A 314 11.80 0.82 -17.67
C TRP A 314 11.69 -0.57 -17.06
N LEU A 315 12.21 -1.56 -17.80
CA LEU A 315 12.34 -2.94 -17.33
C LEU A 315 13.83 -3.30 -17.23
N ASP A 316 14.18 -4.15 -16.26
CA ASP A 316 15.52 -4.76 -16.20
C ASP A 316 15.68 -5.86 -17.25
N GLU A 317 16.87 -6.48 -17.32
CA GLU A 317 17.15 -7.59 -18.24
C GLU A 317 16.24 -8.82 -18.02
N GLY A 318 15.69 -8.97 -16.82
CA GLY A 318 14.74 -10.02 -16.44
C GLY A 318 13.27 -9.65 -16.67
N GLY A 319 12.99 -8.49 -17.27
CA GLY A 319 11.62 -8.01 -17.52
C GLY A 319 10.90 -7.47 -16.29
N ARG A 320 11.59 -7.25 -15.16
CA ARG A 320 11.01 -6.69 -13.93
C ARG A 320 10.93 -5.18 -14.01
N LEU A 321 9.96 -4.59 -13.33
CA LEU A 321 9.80 -3.14 -13.26
C LEU A 321 10.99 -2.49 -12.55
N ALA A 322 11.80 -1.75 -13.30
CA ALA A 322 13.03 -1.12 -12.80
C ALA A 322 12.84 0.38 -12.52
N GLY A 323 11.99 1.05 -13.29
CA GLY A 323 11.79 2.48 -13.18
C GLY A 323 10.54 3.01 -13.87
N ILE A 324 10.10 4.19 -13.45
CA ILE A 324 8.97 4.91 -14.05
C ILE A 324 9.26 6.41 -14.15
N GLN A 325 8.57 7.07 -15.07
CA GLN A 325 8.52 8.52 -15.19
C GLN A 325 7.11 8.93 -15.62
N MET A 326 6.53 9.92 -14.95
CA MET A 326 5.23 10.47 -15.31
C MET A 326 5.43 11.69 -16.21
N VAL A 327 4.57 11.83 -17.22
CA VAL A 327 4.57 12.99 -18.11
C VAL A 327 3.16 13.57 -18.11
N ALA A 328 3.04 14.86 -17.81
CA ALA A 328 1.78 15.58 -17.82
C ALA A 328 1.43 16.14 -19.21
N MET A 329 0.17 16.54 -19.39
CA MET A 329 -0.34 17.13 -20.64
C MET A 329 0.36 18.44 -21.01
N ASP A 330 0.86 19.19 -20.02
CA ASP A 330 1.72 20.36 -20.19
C ASP A 330 3.15 20.01 -20.68
N SER A 331 3.43 18.73 -20.95
CA SER A 331 4.74 18.18 -21.29
C SER A 331 5.81 18.32 -20.20
N SER A 332 5.42 18.69 -18.98
CA SER A 332 6.30 18.57 -17.82
C SER A 332 6.50 17.09 -17.50
N GLU A 333 7.74 16.75 -17.15
CA GLU A 333 8.12 15.39 -16.80
C GLU A 333 8.49 15.34 -15.32
N SER A 334 8.07 14.28 -14.64
CA SER A 334 8.57 13.96 -13.31
C SER A 334 10.06 13.58 -13.37
N PRO A 335 10.76 13.57 -12.22
CA PRO A 335 12.00 12.81 -12.11
C PRO A 335 11.77 11.36 -12.54
N LYS A 336 12.86 10.75 -13.03
CA LYS A 336 12.92 9.32 -13.31
C LYS A 336 13.11 8.57 -11.99
N TRP A 337 12.09 7.87 -11.54
CA TRP A 337 12.13 7.13 -10.28
C TRP A 337 12.59 5.69 -10.53
N GLY A 338 13.62 5.26 -9.80
CA GLY A 338 14.20 3.92 -9.92
C GLY A 338 15.41 3.85 -10.87
N TYR A 339 15.67 2.69 -11.44
CA TYR A 339 16.85 2.40 -12.27
C TYR A 339 16.57 2.66 -13.75
N CYS A 340 16.39 3.92 -14.11
CA CYS A 340 16.01 4.33 -15.47
C CYS A 340 17.22 4.45 -16.41
N VAL A 341 17.93 3.34 -16.64
CA VAL A 341 19.10 3.29 -17.53
C VAL A 341 18.66 3.06 -18.98
N GLY A 342 19.17 3.87 -19.91
CA GLY A 342 18.87 3.74 -21.34
C GLY A 342 17.45 4.17 -21.73
N LYS A 343 16.98 3.66 -22.87
CA LYS A 343 15.64 3.94 -23.40
C LYS A 343 14.58 3.20 -22.58
N HIS A 344 13.44 3.85 -22.32
CA HIS A 344 12.29 3.20 -21.70
C HIS A 344 11.82 2.00 -22.54
N ALA A 345 11.33 0.96 -21.86
CA ALA A 345 10.82 -0.27 -22.46
C ALA A 345 9.41 -0.10 -23.03
N GLY A 346 8.64 0.89 -22.56
CA GLY A 346 7.28 1.13 -23.00
C GLY A 346 6.68 2.43 -22.50
N VAL A 347 5.45 2.68 -22.94
CA VAL A 347 4.63 3.84 -22.58
C VAL A 347 3.24 3.33 -22.24
N ILE A 348 2.71 3.73 -21.08
CA ILE A 348 1.30 3.61 -20.76
C ILE A 348 0.65 4.93 -21.15
N ASP A 349 -0.06 4.95 -22.26
CA ASP A 349 -0.77 6.14 -22.74
C ASP A 349 -2.12 6.27 -22.02
N LEU A 350 -2.30 7.37 -21.29
CA LEU A 350 -3.50 7.63 -20.49
C LEU A 350 -4.58 8.41 -21.28
N ASN A 351 -4.31 8.75 -22.53
CA ASN A 351 -5.20 9.54 -23.38
C ASN A 351 -5.43 8.92 -24.76
N ALA A 352 -4.85 7.75 -25.05
CA ALA A 352 -5.07 7.04 -26.30
C ALA A 352 -6.57 6.74 -26.50
N VAL A 353 -7.17 7.33 -27.52
CA VAL A 353 -8.50 6.94 -28.03
C VAL A 353 -8.26 5.69 -28.89
N ASN A 354 -9.07 4.65 -28.73
CA ASN A 354 -8.95 3.47 -29.59
C ASN A 354 -9.30 3.86 -31.03
N ASP A 355 -8.34 3.79 -31.96
CA ASP A 355 -8.56 4.06 -33.39
C ASP A 355 -9.43 2.97 -34.07
N ASP A 356 -9.67 1.84 -33.40
CA ASP A 356 -10.42 0.69 -33.92
C ASP A 356 -11.91 0.66 -33.55
N GLU A 357 -12.43 1.67 -32.81
CA GLU A 357 -13.86 1.75 -32.47
C GLU A 357 -14.63 2.80 -33.30
N PRO A 358 -15.82 2.46 -33.84
CA PRO A 358 -16.61 3.39 -34.62
C PRO A 358 -17.01 4.61 -33.80
N ALA A 359 -16.81 5.79 -34.39
CA ALA A 359 -16.93 7.13 -33.79
C ALA A 359 -18.33 7.51 -33.24
N ASP A 360 -19.31 6.61 -33.27
CA ASP A 360 -20.69 6.88 -32.87
C ASP A 360 -20.96 6.66 -31.38
N ASP A 361 -20.02 6.08 -30.62
CA ASP A 361 -20.18 5.87 -29.18
C ASP A 361 -19.21 6.75 -28.37
N ALA A 362 -19.61 8.01 -28.13
CA ALA A 362 -18.84 9.01 -27.39
C ALA A 362 -18.51 8.62 -25.92
N ARG A 363 -18.96 7.45 -25.45
CA ARG A 363 -18.61 6.86 -24.15
C ARG A 363 -17.54 5.76 -24.24
N ALA A 364 -17.42 5.07 -25.38
CA ALA A 364 -16.55 3.90 -25.55
C ALA A 364 -15.08 4.26 -25.90
N GLY A 365 -14.83 5.48 -26.39
CA GLY A 365 -13.50 5.95 -26.80
C GLY A 365 -12.58 6.52 -25.70
N ARG A 366 -12.84 6.27 -24.40
CA ARG A 366 -11.95 6.81 -23.34
C ARG A 366 -10.76 5.89 -23.13
N GLY A 367 -9.55 6.40 -23.37
CA GLY A 367 -8.28 5.74 -23.10
C GLY A 367 -8.07 5.30 -21.65
N ALA A 368 -6.85 4.89 -21.31
CA ALA A 368 -6.55 4.49 -19.93
C ALA A 368 -6.68 5.67 -18.96
N VAL A 369 -7.69 5.67 -18.10
CA VAL A 369 -7.96 6.77 -17.16
C VAL A 369 -7.53 6.46 -15.72
N GLY A 370 -6.93 5.30 -15.48
CA GLY A 370 -6.39 4.92 -14.18
C GLY A 370 -5.15 4.05 -14.27
N LEU A 371 -4.44 3.93 -13.17
CA LEU A 371 -3.28 3.05 -13.02
C LEU A 371 -3.52 2.06 -11.91
N LYS A 372 -3.29 0.78 -12.21
CA LYS A 372 -3.29 -0.33 -11.25
C LYS A 372 -1.85 -0.69 -10.91
N PHE A 373 -1.54 -0.75 -9.63
CA PHE A 373 -0.22 -1.04 -9.09
C PHE A 373 -0.25 -2.38 -8.37
N PHE A 374 0.66 -3.28 -8.71
CA PHE A 374 0.86 -4.54 -8.01
C PHE A 374 1.93 -4.34 -6.95
N ILE A 375 1.59 -4.59 -5.69
CA ILE A 375 2.48 -4.39 -4.55
C ILE A 375 2.92 -5.75 -4.03
N ASN A 376 4.23 -5.91 -3.82
CA ASN A 376 4.81 -7.12 -3.25
C ASN A 376 6.12 -6.77 -2.50
N SER A 377 6.77 -7.78 -1.95
CA SER A 377 8.09 -7.68 -1.34
C SER A 377 9.15 -7.08 -2.27
N ASN A 378 10.06 -6.29 -1.69
CA ASN A 378 11.30 -5.87 -2.36
C ASN A 378 12.37 -6.99 -2.50
N GLY A 379 12.06 -8.20 -2.04
CA GLY A 379 12.83 -9.43 -2.25
C GLY A 379 14.14 -9.52 -1.47
N ARG A 380 14.35 -8.65 -0.47
CA ARG A 380 15.56 -8.69 0.36
C ARG A 380 15.49 -9.86 1.35
N SER A 381 16.59 -10.59 1.52
CA SER A 381 16.69 -11.67 2.52
C SER A 381 16.84 -11.13 3.95
N VAL A 382 15.86 -10.36 4.43
CA VAL A 382 15.83 -9.73 5.74
C VAL A 382 14.60 -10.17 6.53
N THR A 383 14.61 -9.93 7.84
CA THR A 383 13.49 -10.24 8.74
C THR A 383 12.21 -9.47 8.37
N ARG A 384 12.33 -8.21 7.93
CA ARG A 384 11.23 -7.34 7.53
C ARG A 384 11.52 -6.76 6.15
N GLU A 385 10.85 -7.28 5.13
CA GLU A 385 10.92 -6.78 3.76
C GLU A 385 10.02 -5.55 3.61
N ASP A 386 10.42 -4.59 2.76
CA ASP A 386 9.52 -3.49 2.40
C ASP A 386 8.54 -3.96 1.33
N SER A 387 7.32 -3.44 1.38
CA SER A 387 6.36 -3.54 0.28
C SER A 387 6.65 -2.45 -0.76
N VAL A 388 6.83 -2.84 -2.02
CA VAL A 388 7.11 -1.95 -3.15
C VAL A 388 6.24 -2.30 -4.36
N VAL A 389 6.11 -1.35 -5.29
CA VAL A 389 5.49 -1.57 -6.60
C VAL A 389 6.38 -2.49 -7.43
N VAL A 390 5.84 -3.66 -7.81
CA VAL A 390 6.56 -4.65 -8.63
C VAL A 390 6.04 -4.74 -10.07
N ALA A 391 4.82 -4.28 -10.32
CA ALA A 391 4.25 -4.18 -11.66
C ALA A 391 3.19 -3.09 -11.75
N ILE A 392 2.90 -2.62 -12.97
CA ILE A 392 1.89 -1.59 -13.25
C ILE A 392 1.06 -2.00 -14.47
N GLN A 393 -0.24 -1.75 -14.43
CA GLN A 393 -1.17 -1.97 -15.53
C GLN A 393 -2.09 -0.76 -15.69
N ALA A 394 -2.58 -0.54 -16.90
CA ALA A 394 -3.57 0.50 -17.17
C ALA A 394 -4.99 0.06 -16.75
N LEU A 395 -5.83 1.03 -16.42
CA LEU A 395 -7.28 0.86 -16.28
C LEU A 395 -7.99 1.75 -17.30
N LYS A 396 -8.91 1.20 -18.09
CA LYS A 396 -9.70 1.94 -19.10
C LYS A 396 -11.14 2.14 -18.64
N GLY A 397 -11.89 3.02 -19.31
CA GLY A 397 -13.34 3.13 -19.14
C GLY A 397 -14.05 1.78 -19.32
N ALA A 398 -14.91 1.39 -18.39
CA ALA A 398 -15.81 0.23 -18.57
C ALA A 398 -16.95 0.60 -19.53
N GLU A 399 -17.29 -0.32 -20.45
CA GLU A 399 -18.39 -0.20 -21.44
C GLU A 399 -19.78 -0.31 -20.80
#